data_AF-A0A151UM73-F1
#
_entry.id   AF-A0A151UM73-F1
#
_cell.length_a   1.000
_cell.length_b   1.000
_cell.length_c   1.000
_cell.angle_alpha   90.00
_cell.angle_beta   90.00
_cell.angle_gamma   90.00
#
_symmetry.space_group_name_H-M   'P 1'
#
loop_
_entity.id
_entity.type
_entity.pdbx_description
1 polymer ?
#
loop_
_entity_poly.entity_id
_entity_poly.type
_entity_poly.pdbx_seq_one_letter_code
_entity_poly.pdbx_strand_id
1 'polypeptide(L)' 'RNQVAGSDGMRARGLRGVGPYMVTKAMASGVSACLATPFKIRGVNYSISSACSTSAHCIGNAVEMIQL' A
#
# COMPACT_ATOMS: atom_id res chain seq x y z
N ARG A 1 6.45 -9.09 4.79
CA ARG A 1 5.83 -9.71 6.00
C ARG A 1 4.39 -10.17 5.75
N ASN A 2 3.47 -9.26 5.41
CA ASN A 2 2.05 -9.62 5.24
C ASN A 2 1.80 -10.60 4.09
N GLN A 3 2.52 -10.46 2.97
CA GLN A 3 2.45 -11.44 1.87
C GLN A 3 2.84 -12.86 2.31
N VAL A 4 3.89 -13.00 3.12
CA VAL A 4 4.35 -14.30 3.64
C VAL A 4 3.30 -14.92 4.56
N ALA A 5 2.70 -14.13 5.44
CA ALA A 5 1.61 -14.61 6.31
C ALA A 5 0.38 -15.07 5.50
N GLY A 6 0.04 -14.36 4.42
CA GLY A 6 -1.02 -14.76 3.50
C GLY A 6 -0.72 -16.07 2.77
N SER A 7 0.51 -16.22 2.26
CA SER A 7 0.93 -17.46 1.59
C SER A 7 0.97 -18.65 2.54
N ASP A 8 1.40 -18.46 3.79
CA ASP A 8 1.41 -19.53 4.80
C ASP A 8 -0.01 -19.94 5.18
N GLY A 9 -0.93 -18.98 5.33
CA GLY A 9 -2.35 -19.26 5.57
C GLY A 9 -2.97 -20.07 4.43
N MET A 10 -2.68 -19.69 3.17
CA MET A 10 -3.13 -20.41 1.98
C MET A 10 -2.58 -21.85 1.95
N ARG A 11 -1.29 -22.03 2.27
CA ARG A 11 -0.65 -23.35 2.29
C ARG A 11 -1.23 -24.29 3.36
N ALA A 12 -1.54 -23.77 4.54
CA ALA A 12 -1.99 -24.60 5.67
C ALA A 12 -3.49 -24.92 5.66
N ARG A 13 -4.34 -23.99 5.20
CA ARG A 13 -5.81 -24.10 5.34
C ARG A 13 -6.58 -23.74 4.07
N GLY A 14 -5.89 -23.64 2.92
CA GLY A 14 -6.49 -23.22 1.66
C GLY A 14 -7.02 -21.78 1.72
N LEU A 15 -8.01 -21.48 0.88
CA LEU A 15 -8.59 -20.13 0.77
C LEU A 15 -9.12 -19.58 2.11
N ARG A 16 -9.64 -20.44 3.00
CA ARG A 16 -10.16 -20.04 4.31
C ARG A 16 -9.05 -19.61 5.29
N GLY A 17 -7.79 -19.94 5.01
CA GLY A 17 -6.63 -19.48 5.77
C GLY A 17 -6.20 -18.06 5.44
N VAL A 18 -6.67 -17.49 4.33
CA VAL A 18 -6.38 -16.11 3.91
C VAL A 18 -7.54 -15.22 4.35
N GLY A 19 -7.26 -14.30 5.28
CA GLY A 19 -8.27 -13.34 5.71
C GLY A 19 -8.71 -12.40 4.58
N PRO A 20 -9.97 -11.92 4.57
CA PRO A 20 -10.51 -11.08 3.50
C PRO A 20 -9.74 -9.75 3.31
N TYR A 21 -9.10 -9.25 4.36
CA TYR A 21 -8.30 -8.02 4.33
C TYR A 21 -6.80 -8.26 4.15
N MET A 22 -6.39 -9.48 3.79
CA MET A 22 -4.98 -9.79 3.60
C MET A 22 -4.38 -8.97 2.46
N VAL A 23 -5.15 -8.74 1.39
CA VAL A 23 -4.72 -7.99 0.20
C VAL A 23 -4.43 -6.52 0.54
N THR A 24 -5.36 -5.84 1.23
CA THR A 24 -5.18 -4.43 1.64
C THR A 24 -4.03 -4.24 2.63
N LYS A 25 -3.73 -5.26 3.43
CA LYS A 25 -2.59 -5.25 4.34
C LYS A 25 -1.26 -5.59 3.64
N ALA A 26 -1.29 -6.31 2.53
CA ALA A 26 -0.12 -6.81 1.84
C ALA A 26 0.33 -5.95 0.66
N MET A 27 -0.55 -5.13 0.11
CA MET A 27 -0.24 -4.17 -0.95
C MET A 27 0.76 -3.12 -0.48
N ALA A 28 1.72 -2.77 -1.33
CA ALA A 28 2.69 -1.70 -1.05
C ALA A 28 2.02 -0.31 -0.98
N SER A 29 0.92 -0.12 -1.71
CA SER A 29 0.10 1.10 -1.71
C SER A 29 -0.89 1.18 -0.54
N GLY A 30 -0.87 0.21 0.37
CA GLY A 30 -1.87 0.10 1.44
C GLY A 30 -1.94 1.33 2.33
N VAL A 31 -0.80 1.95 2.65
CA VAL A 31 -0.74 3.15 3.49
C VAL A 31 -1.42 4.34 2.80
N SER A 32 -1.14 4.56 1.50
CA SER A 32 -1.78 5.64 0.74
C SER A 32 -3.28 5.40 0.56
N ALA A 33 -3.68 4.15 0.28
CA ALA A 33 -5.09 3.79 0.17
C ALA A 33 -5.84 3.98 1.51
N CYS A 34 -5.26 3.54 2.63
CA CYS A 34 -5.85 3.69 3.96
C CYS A 34 -6.00 5.14 4.41
N LEU A 35 -5.18 6.07 3.89
CA LEU A 35 -5.33 7.50 4.15
C LEU A 35 -6.31 8.15 3.16
N ALA A 36 -6.21 7.83 1.86
CA ALA A 36 -7.05 8.43 0.85
C ALA A 36 -8.55 8.10 1.01
N THR A 37 -8.88 6.86 1.39
CA THR A 37 -10.27 6.43 1.55
C THR A 37 -11.04 7.20 2.64
N PRO A 38 -10.59 7.28 3.92
CA PRO A 38 -11.32 8.02 4.96
C PRO A 38 -11.31 9.53 4.74
N PHE A 39 -10.21 10.09 4.21
CA PHE A 39 -10.09 11.52 3.94
C PHE A 39 -10.74 11.95 2.62
N LYS A 40 -11.38 11.02 1.89
CA LYS A 40 -12.07 11.28 0.62
C LYS A 40 -11.17 12.00 -0.41
N ILE A 41 -9.88 11.66 -0.44
CA ILE A 41 -8.92 12.23 -1.37
C ILE A 41 -9.24 11.70 -2.77
N ARG A 42 -9.53 12.62 -3.70
CA ARG A 42 -9.90 12.31 -5.10
C ARG A 42 -8.80 12.62 -6.12
N GLY A 43 -7.68 13.15 -5.65
CA GLY A 43 -6.50 13.44 -6.47
C GLY A 43 -5.65 12.20 -6.77
N VAL A 44 -4.42 12.42 -7.19
CA VAL A 44 -3.47 11.36 -7.50
C VAL A 44 -3.14 10.55 -6.24
N ASN A 45 -3.30 9.22 -6.31
CA ASN A 45 -3.17 8.33 -5.14
C ASN A 45 -2.36 7.08 -5.49
N TYR A 46 -1.08 7.08 -5.10
CA TYR A 46 -0.16 5.95 -5.25
C TYR A 46 0.95 6.04 -4.20
N SER A 47 1.71 4.96 -4.03
CA SER A 47 2.88 4.94 -3.15
C SER A 47 4.15 4.64 -3.95
N ILE A 48 5.15 5.49 -3.80
CA ILE A 48 6.51 5.25 -4.31
C ILE A 48 7.23 4.36 -3.30
N SER A 49 8.15 3.51 -3.75
CA SER A 49 8.98 2.66 -2.89
C SER A 49 10.40 2.64 -3.41
N SER A 50 11.31 3.27 -2.70
CA SER A 50 12.75 3.35 -3.01
C SER A 50 13.61 3.11 -1.76
N ALA A 51 13.16 2.20 -0.90
CA ALA A 51 13.78 1.91 0.39
C ALA A 51 13.92 3.19 1.25
N CYS A 52 15.11 3.52 1.72
CA CYS A 52 15.35 4.62 2.66
C CYS A 52 14.96 6.00 2.12
N SER A 53 15.02 6.20 0.80
CA SER A 53 14.69 7.49 0.17
C SER A 53 13.20 7.66 -0.16
N THR A 54 12.35 6.69 0.20
CA THR A 54 10.95 6.66 -0.20
C THR A 54 10.21 7.95 0.19
N SER A 55 10.39 8.42 1.43
CA SER A 55 9.73 9.64 1.90
C SER A 55 10.19 10.88 1.12
N ALA A 56 11.49 10.99 0.86
CA ALA A 56 12.04 12.10 0.07
C ALA A 56 11.51 12.07 -1.37
N HIS A 57 11.45 10.90 -2.00
CA HIS A 57 10.87 10.76 -3.34
C HIS A 57 9.37 11.07 -3.38
N CYS A 58 8.59 10.63 -2.39
CA CYS A 58 7.17 10.97 -2.30
C CYS A 58 6.96 12.49 -2.23
N ILE A 59 7.78 13.20 -1.43
CA ILE A 59 7.70 14.65 -1.29
C ILE A 59 8.14 15.34 -2.59
N GLY A 60 9.28 14.95 -3.17
CA GLY A 60 9.78 15.54 -4.42
C GLY A 60 8.78 15.39 -5.56
N ASN A 61 8.23 14.19 -5.74
CA ASN A 61 7.20 13.94 -6.74
C ASN A 61 5.89 14.71 -6.45
N ALA A 62 5.52 14.91 -5.19
CA ALA A 62 4.37 15.76 -4.85
C ALA A 62 4.60 17.23 -5.21
N VAL A 63 5.83 17.74 -5.04
CA VAL A 63 6.22 19.08 -5.49
C VAL A 63 6.13 19.18 -7.01
N GLU A 64 6.67 18.19 -7.75
CA GLU A 64 6.60 18.16 -9.21
C GLU A 64 5.15 18.17 -9.73
N MET A 65 4.24 17.44 -9.09
CA MET A 65 2.81 17.44 -9.46
C MET A 65 2.09 18.77 -9.17
N ILE A 66 2.60 19.61 -8.27
CA ILE A 66 2.02 20.92 -7.94
C ILE A 66 2.64 22.03 -8.81
N GLN A 67 3.90 21.87 -9.19
CA GLN A 67 4.66 22.86 -9.95
C GLN A 67 4.27 22.91 -11.44
N LEU A 68 3.78 21.81 -12.00
CA LEU A 68 3.21 21.72 -13.36
C LEU A 68 1.75 22.18 -13.39
#